data_AF-A0A2G8JTF4-F1
#
_entry.id   AF-A0A2G8JTF4-F1
#
_cell.length_a   1.000
_cell.length_b   1.000
_cell.length_c   1.000
_cell.angle_alpha   90.00
_cell.angle_beta   90.00
_cell.angle_gamma   90.00
#
_symmetry.space_group_name_H-M   'P 1'
#
loop_
_entity.id
_entity.type
_entity.pdbx_description
1 polymer ?
#
loop_
_entity_poly.entity_id
_entity_poly.type
_entity_poly.pdbx_seq_one_letter_code
_entity_poly.pdbx_strand_id
1 'polypeptide(L)'
;MVTPQEHEEAKSSLRATKDELVKSQLEYAKESMALQEVLKQTREAFNQKELAYPLLFGGRTLLGERETLDISQESTLAADYGRLMVNVAQDLTLDSTLKLATLFRLPPAETDMLRRVSLIETPGITLINFMKTRNIINMYDVTNLQKGLVYIQLNRTNEYHLAPYQSKVDPFQFEENQSPHCLTGLLKMSNLTLIMNQLHHKVLMKERKIMTIVRKV
;
A
#
# COMPACT_ATOMS: atom_id res chain seq x y z
N MET A 1 -18.24 -38.01 -45.15
CA MET A 1 -18.23 -36.94 -46.17
C MET A 1 -19.15 -35.85 -45.65
N VAL A 2 -18.60 -34.67 -45.34
CA VAL A 2 -19.40 -33.51 -44.91
C VAL A 2 -20.14 -32.99 -46.14
N THR A 3 -21.45 -32.79 -46.02
CA THR A 3 -22.27 -32.35 -47.14
C THR A 3 -21.98 -30.88 -47.47
N PRO A 4 -22.12 -30.43 -48.74
CA PRO A 4 -21.87 -29.04 -49.13
C PRO A 4 -22.69 -28.02 -48.33
N GLN A 5 -23.86 -28.43 -47.85
CA GLN A 5 -24.76 -27.61 -47.03
C GLN A 5 -24.23 -27.41 -45.60
N GLU A 6 -23.74 -28.46 -44.95
CA GLU A 6 -23.12 -28.37 -43.62
C GLU A 6 -21.87 -27.47 -43.63
N HIS A 7 -21.12 -27.47 -44.73
CA HIS A 7 -19.94 -26.62 -44.89
C HIS A 7 -20.30 -25.12 -45.05
N GLU A 8 -21.37 -24.79 -45.76
CA GLU A 8 -21.84 -23.40 -45.86
C GLU A 8 -22.48 -22.88 -44.57
N GLU A 9 -23.20 -23.74 -43.85
CA GLU A 9 -23.73 -23.41 -42.51
C GLU A 9 -22.59 -23.16 -41.51
N ALA A 10 -21.54 -23.98 -41.53
CA ALA A 10 -20.35 -23.78 -40.70
C ALA A 10 -19.64 -22.44 -41.00
N LYS A 11 -19.50 -22.06 -42.28
CA LYS A 11 -18.93 -20.76 -42.67
C LYS A 11 -19.79 -19.58 -42.24
N SER A 12 -21.11 -19.69 -42.40
CA SER A 12 -22.06 -18.66 -41.96
C SER A 12 -22.00 -18.46 -40.44
N SER A 13 -22.00 -19.56 -39.69
CA SER A 13 -21.86 -19.56 -38.23
C SER A 13 -20.51 -18.99 -37.77
N LEU A 14 -19.42 -19.30 -38.49
CA LEU A 14 -18.10 -18.76 -38.21
C LEU A 14 -18.02 -17.24 -38.46
N ARG A 15 -18.68 -16.73 -39.51
CA ARG A 15 -18.79 -15.28 -39.74
C ARG A 15 -19.57 -14.59 -38.62
N ALA A 16 -20.74 -15.13 -38.26
CA ALA A 16 -21.55 -14.57 -37.19
C ALA A 16 -20.80 -14.51 -35.86
N THR A 17 -20.07 -15.57 -35.49
CA THR A 17 -19.27 -15.60 -34.26
C THR A 17 -18.04 -14.69 -34.31
N LYS A 18 -17.42 -14.53 -35.48
CA LYS A 18 -16.36 -13.54 -35.69
C LYS A 18 -16.88 -12.11 -35.50
N ASP A 19 -18.02 -11.78 -36.06
CA ASP A 19 -18.61 -10.44 -35.96
C ASP A 19 -19.03 -10.12 -34.51
N GLU A 20 -19.57 -11.10 -33.80
CA GLU A 20 -19.94 -10.98 -32.40
C GLU A 20 -18.71 -10.80 -31.48
N LEU A 21 -17.58 -11.45 -31.80
CA LEU A 21 -16.31 -11.27 -31.10
C LEU A 21 -15.74 -9.85 -31.32
N VAL A 22 -15.74 -9.37 -32.56
CA VAL A 22 -15.27 -8.01 -32.88
C VAL A 22 -16.11 -6.98 -32.15
N LYS A 23 -17.44 -7.15 -32.11
CA LYS A 23 -18.34 -6.28 -31.35
C LYS A 23 -18.02 -6.31 -29.85
N SER A 24 -17.81 -7.48 -29.28
CA SER A 24 -17.46 -7.65 -27.85
C SER A 24 -16.11 -7.00 -27.51
N GLN A 25 -15.10 -7.15 -28.37
CA GLN A 25 -13.78 -6.52 -28.16
C GLN A 25 -13.85 -4.99 -28.25
N LEU A 26 -14.66 -4.46 -29.19
CA LEU A 26 -14.87 -3.02 -29.31
C LEU A 26 -15.58 -2.44 -28.08
N GLU A 27 -16.59 -3.15 -27.55
CA GLU A 27 -17.31 -2.74 -26.34
C GLU A 27 -16.40 -2.76 -25.12
N TYR A 28 -15.60 -3.82 -24.95
CA TYR A 28 -14.56 -3.89 -23.92
C TYR A 28 -13.55 -2.74 -24.02
N ALA A 29 -13.07 -2.42 -25.22
CA ALA A 29 -12.13 -1.31 -25.42
C ALA A 29 -12.74 0.04 -25.02
N LYS A 30 -14.02 0.27 -25.35
CA LYS A 30 -14.75 1.49 -24.95
C LYS A 30 -14.92 1.58 -23.44
N GLU A 31 -15.33 0.50 -22.79
CA GLU A 31 -15.46 0.44 -21.33
C GLU A 31 -14.11 0.64 -20.63
N SER A 32 -13.05 0.03 -21.14
CA SER A 32 -11.70 0.20 -20.61
C SER A 32 -11.19 1.64 -20.74
N MET A 33 -11.48 2.31 -21.87
CA MET A 33 -11.12 3.71 -22.06
C MET A 33 -11.91 4.61 -21.10
N ALA A 34 -13.22 4.40 -20.95
CA ALA A 34 -14.04 5.15 -20.01
C ALA A 34 -13.57 4.98 -18.56
N LEU A 35 -13.22 3.76 -18.16
CA LEU A 35 -12.66 3.48 -16.84
C LEU A 35 -11.30 4.17 -16.64
N GLN A 36 -10.43 4.15 -17.65
CA GLN A 36 -9.13 4.83 -17.58
C GLN A 36 -9.29 6.35 -17.43
N GLU A 37 -10.28 6.95 -18.09
CA GLU A 37 -10.59 8.37 -17.98
C GLU A 37 -11.14 8.73 -16.60
N VAL A 38 -12.04 7.91 -16.05
CA VAL A 38 -12.53 8.08 -14.67
C VAL A 38 -11.38 7.98 -13.65
N LEU A 39 -10.46 7.04 -13.84
CA LEU A 39 -9.27 6.91 -12.99
C LEU A 39 -8.37 8.14 -13.09
N LYS A 40 -8.15 8.66 -14.30
CA LYS A 40 -7.38 9.89 -14.53
C LYS A 40 -8.03 11.10 -13.84
N GLN A 41 -9.33 11.31 -14.03
CA GLN A 41 -10.08 12.39 -13.38
C GLN A 41 -10.05 12.28 -11.86
N THR A 42 -10.17 11.07 -11.32
CA THR A 42 -10.10 10.82 -9.87
C THR A 42 -8.72 11.16 -9.31
N ARG A 43 -7.65 10.82 -10.05
CA ARG A 43 -6.27 11.16 -9.70
C ARG A 43 -6.03 12.68 -9.73
N GLU A 44 -6.52 13.36 -10.75
CA GLU A 44 -6.38 14.82 -10.88
C GLU A 44 -7.17 15.57 -9.79
N ALA A 45 -8.38 15.11 -9.46
CA ALA A 45 -9.19 15.67 -8.38
C ALA A 45 -8.54 15.45 -7.00
N PHE A 46 -7.81 14.33 -6.82
CA PHE A 46 -7.04 14.06 -5.62
C PHE A 46 -5.85 15.03 -5.48
N ASN A 47 -5.07 15.22 -6.55
CA ASN A 47 -3.93 16.13 -6.58
C ASN A 47 -4.34 17.61 -6.37
N GLN A 48 -5.51 18.02 -6.85
CA GLN A 48 -6.03 19.37 -6.60
C GLN A 48 -6.46 19.61 -5.14
N LYS A 49 -6.89 18.56 -4.42
CA LYS A 49 -7.20 18.66 -2.98
C LYS A 49 -5.95 18.78 -2.12
N GLU A 50 -4.82 18.25 -2.57
CA GLU A 50 -3.53 18.36 -1.87
C GLU A 50 -2.94 19.78 -1.93
N LEU A 51 -3.14 20.49 -3.06
CA LEU A 51 -2.72 21.89 -3.23
C LEU A 51 -3.57 22.91 -2.44
N ALA A 52 -4.68 22.49 -1.83
CA ALA A 52 -5.59 23.35 -1.08
C ALA A 52 -5.29 23.41 0.45
N TYR A 53 -4.26 22.72 0.94
CA TYR A 53 -3.77 22.90 2.30
C TYR A 53 -2.79 24.08 2.36
N PRO A 54 -3.05 25.14 3.16
CA PRO A 54 -2.14 26.27 3.24
C PRO A 54 -0.83 25.87 3.93
N LEU A 55 0.27 26.14 3.23
CA LEU A 55 1.63 26.29 3.77
C LEU A 55 1.62 27.19 5.02
N LEU A 56 1.65 26.58 6.20
CA LEU A 56 2.00 27.23 7.46
C LEU A 56 3.27 26.57 7.99
N PHE A 57 4.42 27.14 7.64
CA PHE A 57 5.33 27.79 8.60
C PHE A 57 6.57 28.30 7.85
N GLY A 58 6.70 29.62 7.78
CA GLY A 58 7.88 30.30 7.28
C GLY A 58 8.97 30.44 8.34
N GLY A 59 10.17 30.75 7.88
CA GLY A 59 11.26 31.26 8.73
C GLY A 59 12.66 31.01 8.17
N ARG A 60 13.21 32.02 7.48
CA ARG A 60 14.61 32.19 7.02
C ARG A 60 15.63 31.89 8.14
N THR A 61 16.91 31.55 7.92
CA THR A 61 17.95 32.43 7.36
C THR A 61 19.28 31.67 7.08
N LEU A 62 19.82 31.91 5.88
CA LEU A 62 21.20 31.87 5.33
C LEU A 62 22.41 31.39 6.16
N LEU A 63 23.25 30.51 5.57
CA LEU A 63 24.61 30.83 5.05
C LEU A 63 25.30 29.60 4.41
N GLY A 64 25.82 29.76 3.19
CA GLY A 64 27.03 29.05 2.72
C GLY A 64 26.87 27.89 1.75
N GLU A 65 26.99 28.21 0.45
CA GLU A 65 27.10 27.35 -0.73
C GLU A 65 27.97 26.07 -0.57
N ARG A 66 27.46 24.94 -1.09
CA ARG A 66 28.17 24.11 -2.09
C ARG A 66 27.23 23.08 -2.74
N GLU A 67 27.23 23.08 -4.07
CA GLU A 67 26.56 22.13 -4.95
C GLU A 67 26.99 20.68 -4.65
N THR A 68 26.04 19.84 -4.23
CA THR A 68 25.85 18.47 -4.72
C THR A 68 24.39 18.11 -4.49
N LEU A 69 23.61 18.00 -5.58
CA LEU A 69 22.25 17.45 -5.52
C LEU A 69 22.37 15.98 -5.09
N ASP A 70 21.53 15.56 -4.13
CA ASP A 70 21.22 14.17 -3.74
C ASP A 70 21.89 13.54 -2.49
N ILE A 71 22.09 14.31 -1.42
CA ILE A 71 22.33 13.80 -0.04
C ILE A 71 21.26 14.33 0.96
N SER A 72 20.46 15.31 0.51
CA SER A 72 19.52 16.07 1.34
C SER A 72 18.26 15.28 1.75
N GLN A 73 17.68 14.49 0.84
CA GLN A 73 16.42 13.78 1.13
C GLN A 73 16.63 12.59 2.08
N GLU A 74 17.69 11.81 1.90
CA GLU A 74 18.02 10.69 2.79
C GLU A 74 18.45 11.18 4.19
N SER A 75 19.19 12.30 4.26
CA SER A 75 19.50 12.99 5.51
C SER A 75 18.24 13.53 6.22
N THR A 76 17.27 14.02 5.45
CA THR A 76 15.97 14.46 5.98
C THR A 76 15.15 13.28 6.52
N LEU A 77 15.12 12.15 5.80
CA LEU A 77 14.38 10.96 6.22
C LEU A 77 15.01 10.32 7.46
N ALA A 78 16.33 10.24 7.54
CA ALA A 78 17.05 9.74 8.71
C ALA A 78 16.82 10.63 9.94
N ALA A 79 16.79 11.96 9.77
CA ALA A 79 16.46 12.89 10.83
C ALA A 79 15.00 12.76 11.29
N ASP A 80 14.06 12.58 10.36
CA ASP A 80 12.65 12.34 10.66
C ASP A 80 12.44 11.00 11.36
N TYR A 81 13.15 9.94 10.96
CA TYR A 81 13.16 8.66 11.64
C TYR A 81 13.72 8.76 13.07
N GLY A 82 14.83 9.48 13.24
CA GLY A 82 15.41 9.75 14.56
C GLY A 82 14.41 10.44 15.48
N ARG A 83 13.74 11.50 15.01
CA ARG A 83 12.67 12.20 15.74
C ARG A 83 11.49 11.26 16.05
N LEU A 84 11.08 10.44 15.09
CA LEU A 84 10.00 9.47 15.28
C LEU A 84 10.30 8.52 16.44
N MET A 85 11.50 7.95 16.45
CA MET A 85 11.91 6.99 17.48
C MET A 85 11.92 7.63 18.88
N VAL A 86 12.36 8.88 18.99
CA VAL A 86 12.35 9.62 20.26
C VAL A 86 10.92 9.87 20.73
N ASN A 87 10.04 10.35 19.85
CA ASN A 87 8.64 10.64 20.21
C ASN A 87 7.90 9.37 20.63
N VAL A 88 8.04 8.28 19.87
CA VAL A 88 7.43 7.00 20.24
C VAL A 88 7.99 6.50 21.58
N ALA A 89 9.30 6.60 21.80
CA ALA A 89 9.91 6.18 23.06
C ALA A 89 9.45 7.01 24.27
N GLN A 90 9.13 8.29 24.08
CA GLN A 90 8.59 9.17 25.13
C GLN A 90 7.17 8.77 25.56
N ASP A 91 6.36 8.30 24.61
CA ASP A 91 5.00 7.83 24.86
C ASP A 91 4.96 6.45 25.54
N LEU A 92 6.07 5.71 25.54
CA LEU A 92 6.15 4.37 26.11
C LEU A 92 6.43 4.42 27.62
N THR A 93 5.45 3.98 28.39
CA THR A 93 5.62 3.68 29.82
C THR A 93 6.35 2.34 29.99
N LEU A 94 6.84 2.05 31.21
CA LEU A 94 7.44 0.75 31.51
C LEU A 94 6.48 -0.42 31.22
N ASP A 95 5.19 -0.28 31.54
CA ASP A 95 4.19 -1.32 31.32
C ASP A 95 3.96 -1.59 29.82
N SER A 96 3.76 -0.53 29.01
CA SER A 96 3.60 -0.70 27.57
C SER A 96 4.85 -1.25 26.91
N THR A 97 6.03 -0.83 27.39
CA THR A 97 7.33 -1.35 26.96
C THR A 97 7.44 -2.86 27.20
N LEU A 98 7.07 -3.33 28.40
CA LEU A 98 7.13 -4.77 28.73
C LEU A 98 6.09 -5.59 27.95
N LYS A 99 4.91 -5.03 27.68
CA LYS A 99 3.90 -5.66 26.82
C LYS A 99 4.40 -5.82 25.39
N LEU A 100 5.02 -4.79 24.82
CA LEU A 100 5.65 -4.87 23.50
C LEU A 100 6.83 -5.86 23.49
N ALA A 101 7.68 -5.85 24.51
CA ALA A 101 8.79 -6.80 24.63
C ALA A 101 8.29 -8.26 24.61
N THR A 102 7.17 -8.52 25.29
CA THR A 102 6.52 -9.84 25.27
C THR A 102 5.95 -10.16 23.89
N LEU A 103 5.27 -9.21 23.25
CA LEU A 103 4.68 -9.39 21.92
C LEU A 103 5.73 -9.71 20.86
N PHE A 104 6.88 -9.03 20.91
CA PHE A 104 8.01 -9.24 20.01
C PHE A 104 8.95 -10.36 20.45
N ARG A 105 8.60 -11.10 21.52
CA ARG A 105 9.35 -12.25 22.04
C ARG A 105 10.82 -11.92 22.33
N LEU A 106 11.07 -10.77 22.96
CA LEU A 106 12.41 -10.42 23.41
C LEU A 106 12.89 -11.43 24.47
N PRO A 107 14.19 -11.78 24.50
CA PRO A 107 14.74 -12.67 25.50
C PRO A 107 14.54 -12.14 26.93
N PRO A 108 14.51 -13.04 27.93
CA PRO A 108 14.40 -12.64 29.33
C PRO A 108 15.49 -11.65 29.77
N ALA A 109 16.71 -11.81 29.27
CA ALA A 109 17.82 -10.91 29.58
C ALA A 109 17.56 -9.47 29.10
N GLU A 110 17.05 -9.28 27.88
CA GLU A 110 16.67 -7.95 27.36
C GLU A 110 15.47 -7.39 28.11
N THR A 111 14.50 -8.24 28.43
CA THR A 111 13.33 -7.85 29.24
C THR A 111 13.75 -7.37 30.63
N ASP A 112 14.74 -8.00 31.25
CA ASP A 112 15.30 -7.58 32.52
C ASP A 112 16.06 -6.25 32.41
N MET A 113 16.73 -5.99 31.30
CA MET A 113 17.34 -4.68 31.04
C MET A 113 16.29 -3.58 31.00
N LEU A 114 15.13 -3.81 30.38
CA LEU A 114 14.01 -2.85 30.36
C LEU A 114 13.45 -2.52 31.75
N ARG A 115 13.67 -3.38 32.75
CA ARG A 115 13.27 -3.12 34.15
C ARG A 115 14.34 -2.41 34.96
N ARG A 116 15.60 -2.46 34.51
CA ARG A 116 16.79 -1.96 35.23
C ARG A 116 17.29 -0.62 34.70
N VAL A 117 16.54 0.03 33.83
CA VAL A 117 16.98 1.22 33.10
C VAL A 117 17.30 2.38 34.04
N SER A 118 18.34 3.13 33.68
CA SER A 118 18.93 4.21 34.48
C SER A 118 18.13 5.51 34.41
N LEU A 119 18.55 6.54 35.15
CA LEU A 119 17.99 7.90 35.05
C LEU A 119 18.18 8.58 33.68
N ILE A 120 19.06 8.03 32.83
CA ILE A 120 19.50 8.67 31.58
C ILE A 120 18.80 8.06 30.35
N GLU A 121 18.50 6.76 30.39
CA GLU A 121 17.75 6.08 29.32
C GLU A 121 16.38 5.64 29.82
N THR A 122 15.34 5.93 29.04
CA THR A 122 14.00 5.44 29.35
C THR A 122 13.84 4.01 28.84
N PRO A 123 12.96 3.19 29.46
CA PRO A 123 12.61 1.86 28.94
C PRO A 123 12.16 1.87 27.47
N GLY A 124 11.46 2.93 27.04
CA GLY A 124 11.06 3.12 25.65
C GLY A 124 12.27 3.23 24.71
N ILE A 125 13.29 4.02 25.06
CA ILE A 125 14.51 4.17 24.24
C ILE A 125 15.24 2.84 24.13
N THR A 126 15.41 2.14 25.25
CA THR A 126 16.08 0.83 25.28
C THR A 126 15.32 -0.21 24.43
N LEU A 127 13.98 -0.25 24.51
CA LEU A 127 13.17 -1.15 23.68
C LEU A 127 13.32 -0.86 22.19
N ILE A 128 13.23 0.41 21.79
CA ILE A 128 13.38 0.81 20.40
C ILE A 128 14.75 0.38 19.86
N ASN A 129 15.82 0.49 20.65
CA ASN A 129 17.14 0.00 20.28
C ASN A 129 17.15 -1.52 20.05
N PHE A 130 16.56 -2.31 20.95
CA PHE A 130 16.45 -3.76 20.74
C PHE A 130 15.68 -4.10 19.47
N MET A 131 14.57 -3.40 19.20
CA MET A 131 13.77 -3.60 18.00
C MET A 131 14.55 -3.28 16.71
N LYS A 132 15.36 -2.22 16.72
CA LYS A 132 16.25 -1.88 15.60
C LYS A 132 17.35 -2.92 15.39
N THR A 133 18.05 -3.32 16.46
CA THR A 133 19.12 -4.32 16.38
C THR A 133 18.61 -5.67 15.88
N ARG A 134 17.37 -6.03 16.21
CA ARG A 134 16.70 -7.26 15.76
C ARG A 134 16.00 -7.13 14.40
N ASN A 135 16.11 -5.97 13.74
CA ASN A 135 15.44 -5.66 12.47
C ASN A 135 13.91 -5.88 12.52
N ILE A 136 13.30 -5.64 13.68
CA ILE A 136 11.84 -5.64 13.84
C ILE A 136 11.26 -4.35 13.25
N ILE A 137 12.03 -3.26 13.35
CA ILE A 137 11.77 -1.97 12.71
C ILE A 137 13.05 -1.46 12.06
N ASN A 138 12.88 -0.66 11.01
CA ASN A 138 13.94 0.14 10.39
C ASN A 138 13.35 1.43 9.81
N MET A 139 14.17 2.20 9.10
CA MET A 139 13.76 3.49 8.51
C MET A 139 12.69 3.36 7.42
N TYR A 140 12.61 2.21 6.76
CA TYR A 140 11.69 1.96 5.66
C TYR A 140 10.46 1.14 6.07
N ASP A 141 10.53 0.45 7.22
CA ASP A 141 9.47 -0.41 7.72
C ASP A 141 9.29 -0.23 9.24
N VAL A 142 8.16 0.38 9.61
CA VAL A 142 7.70 0.52 11.00
C VAL A 142 6.40 -0.25 11.25
N THR A 143 5.95 -1.08 10.31
CA THR A 143 4.63 -1.75 10.34
C THR A 143 4.49 -2.69 11.54
N ASN A 144 5.55 -3.41 11.91
CA ASN A 144 5.51 -4.30 13.07
C ASN A 144 5.29 -3.53 14.37
N LEU A 145 5.90 -2.35 14.51
CA LEU A 145 5.69 -1.48 15.67
C LEU A 145 4.29 -0.87 15.64
N GLN A 146 3.77 -0.46 14.48
CA GLN A 146 2.37 -0.02 14.34
C GLN A 146 1.38 -1.08 14.83
N LYS A 147 1.52 -2.32 14.33
CA LYS A 147 0.69 -3.46 14.75
C LYS A 147 0.81 -3.72 16.25
N GLY A 148 2.02 -3.62 16.79
CA GLY A 148 2.27 -3.75 18.22
C GLY A 148 1.57 -2.69 19.06
N LEU A 149 1.66 -1.42 18.66
CA LEU A 149 1.02 -0.31 19.35
C LEU A 149 -0.51 -0.43 19.33
N VAL A 150 -1.09 -0.79 18.19
CA VAL A 150 -2.55 -1.05 18.08
C VAL A 150 -2.96 -2.20 19.00
N TYR A 151 -2.18 -3.29 19.03
CA TYR A 151 -2.47 -4.44 19.88
C TYR A 151 -2.49 -4.08 21.37
N ILE A 152 -1.57 -3.23 21.83
CA ILE A 152 -1.50 -2.77 23.21
C ILE A 152 -2.34 -1.51 23.49
N GLN A 153 -3.21 -1.12 22.55
CA GLN A 153 -4.15 0.02 22.64
C GLN A 153 -3.48 1.41 22.76
N LEU A 154 -2.23 1.56 22.30
CA LEU A 154 -1.56 2.86 22.17
C LEU A 154 -1.87 3.52 20.81
N ASN A 155 -3.16 3.66 20.53
CA ASN A 155 -3.65 4.17 19.24
C ASN A 155 -3.23 5.62 18.99
N ARG A 156 -3.17 6.45 20.05
CA ARG A 156 -2.73 7.85 19.94
C ARG A 156 -1.30 7.97 19.42
N THR A 157 -0.36 7.22 19.97
CA THR A 157 1.04 7.19 19.51
C THR A 157 1.13 6.74 18.06
N ASN A 158 0.33 5.75 17.66
CA ASN A 158 0.25 5.32 16.27
C ASN A 158 -0.28 6.44 15.35
N GLU A 159 -1.39 7.08 15.73
CA GLU A 159 -2.05 8.15 14.97
C GLU A 159 -1.19 9.42 14.82
N TYR A 160 -0.53 9.86 15.89
CA TYR A 160 0.23 11.11 15.91
C TYR A 160 1.67 10.97 15.40
N HIS A 161 2.26 9.76 15.47
CA HIS A 161 3.68 9.57 15.16
C HIS A 161 3.89 8.60 14.00
N LEU A 162 3.45 7.35 14.12
CA LEU A 162 3.80 6.34 13.11
C LEU A 162 3.00 6.47 11.82
N ALA A 163 1.73 6.84 11.89
CA ALA A 163 0.87 7.00 10.72
C ALA A 163 1.40 8.10 9.77
N PRO A 164 1.69 9.34 10.25
CA PRO A 164 2.27 10.39 9.42
C PRO A 164 3.66 10.06 8.87
N TYR A 165 4.43 9.23 9.57
CA TYR A 165 5.73 8.80 9.08
C TYR A 165 5.61 7.74 7.98
N GLN A 166 4.75 6.74 8.18
CA GLN A 166 4.50 5.68 7.20
C GLN A 166 3.96 6.25 5.89
N SER A 167 3.10 7.26 5.94
CA SER A 167 2.59 7.90 4.72
C SER A 167 3.67 8.62 3.91
N LYS A 168 4.82 8.97 4.50
CA LYS A 168 5.97 9.55 3.79
C LYS A 168 6.88 8.47 3.18
N VAL A 169 7.02 7.33 3.86
CA VAL A 169 7.95 6.26 3.51
C VAL A 169 7.35 5.30 2.49
N ASP A 170 6.09 4.91 2.71
CA ASP A 170 5.35 4.02 1.83
C ASP A 170 3.85 4.37 1.89
N PRO A 171 3.39 5.28 1.01
CA PRO A 171 1.99 5.66 0.92
C PRO A 171 1.04 4.49 0.62
N PHE A 172 1.52 3.45 -0.08
CA PHE A 172 0.71 2.28 -0.43
C PHE A 172 0.48 1.37 0.77
N GLN A 173 1.53 1.11 1.57
CA GLN A 173 1.40 0.33 2.81
C GLN A 173 0.66 1.09 3.94
N PHE A 174 0.69 2.42 3.92
CA PHE A 174 -0.07 3.24 4.87
C PHE A 174 -1.59 3.06 4.73
N GLU A 175 -2.11 3.04 3.50
CA GLU A 175 -3.54 2.81 3.22
C GLU A 175 -4.01 1.40 3.62
N GLU A 176 -3.18 0.38 3.44
CA GLU A 176 -3.50 -1.00 3.79
C GLU A 176 -3.58 -1.22 5.32
N ASN A 177 -2.72 -0.56 6.09
CA ASN A 177 -2.63 -0.74 7.55
C ASN A 177 -3.60 0.15 8.37
N GLN A 178 -4.28 1.14 7.78
CA GLN A 178 -5.22 2.05 8.46
C GLN A 178 -6.67 1.53 8.60
N SER A 179 -7.00 0.31 8.17
CA SER A 179 -8.41 -0.09 8.03
C SER A 179 -8.80 -1.42 8.64
N PRO A 180 -9.70 -1.36 9.65
CA PRO A 180 -10.90 -2.18 9.69
C PRO A 180 -12.09 -1.53 8.93
N HIS A 181 -11.99 -0.26 8.47
CA HIS A 181 -13.13 0.52 7.98
C HIS A 181 -13.01 1.19 6.59
N CYS A 182 -11.91 1.04 5.85
CA CYS A 182 -11.78 1.47 4.44
C CYS A 182 -12.29 0.42 3.42
N LEU A 183 -13.19 -0.46 3.84
CA LEU A 183 -13.89 -1.44 3.01
C LEU A 183 -14.94 -0.82 2.07
N THR A 184 -14.85 0.46 1.70
CA THR A 184 -15.79 1.08 0.74
C THR A 184 -15.08 1.73 -0.44
N GLY A 185 -13.89 2.29 -0.25
CA GLY A 185 -13.04 2.81 -1.34
C GLY A 185 -12.12 1.74 -1.94
N LEU A 186 -11.39 1.02 -1.08
CA LEU A 186 -10.50 -0.06 -1.50
C LEU A 186 -11.28 -1.28 -1.99
N LEU A 187 -12.47 -1.55 -1.45
CA LEU A 187 -13.38 -2.56 -2.01
C LEU A 187 -13.91 -2.17 -3.39
N LYS A 188 -14.03 -0.87 -3.72
CA LYS A 188 -14.38 -0.45 -5.09
C LYS A 188 -13.22 -0.67 -6.05
N MET A 189 -11.99 -0.33 -5.65
CA MET A 189 -10.80 -0.54 -6.48
C MET A 189 -10.46 -2.03 -6.63
N SER A 190 -10.50 -2.81 -5.55
CA SER A 190 -10.29 -4.26 -5.59
C SER A 190 -11.47 -5.00 -6.22
N ASN A 191 -12.72 -4.53 -6.10
CA ASN A 191 -13.82 -5.04 -6.93
C ASN A 191 -13.61 -4.69 -8.40
N LEU A 192 -13.09 -3.51 -8.76
CA LEU A 192 -12.78 -3.17 -10.15
C LEU A 192 -11.64 -4.06 -10.69
N THR A 193 -10.58 -4.30 -9.93
CA THR A 193 -9.51 -5.25 -10.32
C THR A 193 -10.04 -6.68 -10.42
N LEU A 194 -10.92 -7.10 -9.50
CA LEU A 194 -11.56 -8.41 -9.53
C LEU A 194 -12.51 -8.54 -10.72
N ILE A 195 -13.30 -7.51 -11.03
CA ILE A 195 -14.18 -7.43 -12.19
C ILE A 195 -13.35 -7.46 -13.48
N MET A 196 -12.25 -6.71 -13.56
CA MET A 196 -11.33 -6.74 -14.69
C MET A 196 -10.70 -8.13 -14.87
N ASN A 197 -10.27 -8.78 -13.80
CA ASN A 197 -9.73 -10.14 -13.84
C ASN A 197 -10.80 -11.17 -14.23
N GLN A 198 -12.03 -11.04 -13.75
CA GLN A 198 -13.15 -11.90 -14.13
C GLN A 198 -13.58 -11.68 -15.58
N LEU A 199 -13.58 -10.44 -16.06
CA LEU A 199 -13.89 -10.08 -17.44
C LEU A 199 -12.81 -10.60 -18.39
N HIS A 200 -11.54 -10.41 -18.03
CA HIS A 200 -10.40 -10.96 -18.77
C HIS A 200 -10.46 -12.50 -18.84
N HIS A 201 -10.76 -13.17 -17.73
CA HIS A 201 -10.92 -14.62 -17.69
C HIS A 201 -12.12 -15.11 -18.53
N LYS A 202 -13.26 -14.38 -18.52
CA LYS A 202 -14.41 -14.69 -19.37
C LYS A 202 -14.09 -14.55 -20.86
N VAL A 203 -13.35 -13.51 -21.24
CA VAL A 203 -12.87 -13.31 -22.62
C VAL A 203 -11.97 -14.47 -23.03
N LEU A 204 -10.98 -14.82 -22.21
CA LEU A 204 -10.04 -15.91 -22.46
C LEU A 204 -10.74 -17.27 -22.61
N MET A 205 -11.78 -17.52 -21.82
CA MET A 205 -12.60 -18.74 -21.91
C MET A 205 -13.47 -18.76 -23.18
N LYS A 206 -13.99 -17.61 -23.62
CA LYS A 206 -14.75 -17.49 -24.87
C LYS A 206 -13.83 -17.70 -26.08
N GLU A 207 -12.63 -17.12 -26.07
CA GLU A 207 -11.59 -17.34 -27.09
C GLU A 207 -11.14 -18.81 -27.16
N ARG A 208 -10.92 -19.47 -26.02
CA ARG A 208 -10.60 -20.91 -25.99
C ARG A 208 -11.71 -21.79 -26.56
N LYS A 209 -12.97 -21.49 -26.26
CA LYS A 209 -14.12 -22.22 -26.83
C LYS A 209 -14.19 -22.05 -28.35
N ILE A 210 -14.01 -20.82 -28.84
CA ILE A 210 -13.99 -20.54 -30.29
C ILE A 210 -12.82 -21.25 -30.97
N MET A 211 -11.61 -21.22 -30.39
CA MET A 211 -10.43 -21.91 -30.92
C MET A 211 -10.61 -23.44 -30.97
N THR A 212 -11.36 -24.00 -30.02
CA THR A 212 -11.70 -25.43 -30.00
C THR A 212 -12.73 -25.80 -31.07
N ILE A 213 -13.67 -24.91 -31.38
CA ILE A 213 -14.63 -25.08 -32.46
C ILE A 213 -13.92 -24.98 -33.82
N VAL A 214 -13.05 -23.97 -34.00
CA VAL A 214 -12.24 -23.79 -35.22
C VAL A 214 -11.30 -24.99 -35.48
N ARG A 215 -10.84 -25.69 -34.45
CA ARG A 215 -10.02 -26.92 -34.60
C ARG A 215 -10.83 -28.19 -34.91
N LYS A 216 -12.16 -28.15 -34.74
CA LYS A 216 -13.06 -29.30 -34.98
C LYS A 216 -13.81 -29.23 -36.31
N VAL A 217 -13.75 -28.09 -37.00
CA VAL A 217 -14.19 -27.88 -38.39
C VAL A 217 -12.97 -28.07 -39.31
#